data_AF-A0A3D5D9F7-F1
#
_entry.id   AF-A0A3D5D9F7-F1
#
_cell.length_a   1.000
_cell.length_b   1.000
_cell.length_c   1.000
_cell.angle_alpha   90.00
_cell.angle_beta   90.00
_cell.angle_gamma   90.00
#
_symmetry.space_group_name_H-M   'P 1'
#
loop_
_entity.id
_entity.type
_entity.pdbx_description
1 polymer ?
#
loop_
_entity_poly.entity_id
_entity_poly.type
_entity_poly.pdbx_seq_one_letter_code
_entity_poly.pdbx_strand_id
1 'polypeptide(L)'
;MPPLNLTNQFLIAMPSMGDPNFAKTVTYVCIHNNDGAMGIVINRPLEIDVAEVLAEMKIESINPATPQPVYQGGPVQKDCGFIIHNPARDWNSTIQVTSEIAVSTSRDILEAMGEGAGPTATLVALGYAGWNAGQLEEEMKQNAWLNSPADMQIIFDTPPQLRWQCAVAAMGVDLSSLSYDVGHA
;
A
#
# COMPACT_ATOMS: atom_id res chain seq x y z
N MET A 1 9.00 -25.28 10.93
CA MET A 1 8.04 -24.16 10.88
C MET A 1 7.93 -23.72 9.43
N PRO A 2 6.73 -23.45 8.90
CA PRO A 2 6.64 -22.83 7.57
C PRO A 2 7.38 -21.48 7.59
N PRO A 3 7.98 -21.06 6.46
CA PRO A 3 8.58 -19.72 6.37
C PRO A 3 7.54 -18.65 6.65
N LEU A 4 7.97 -17.55 7.26
CA LEU A 4 7.12 -16.39 7.53
C LEU A 4 6.55 -15.86 6.21
N ASN A 5 5.23 -15.86 6.05
CA ASN A 5 4.58 -15.24 4.90
C ASN A 5 3.86 -13.96 5.38
N LEU A 6 4.20 -12.83 4.75
CA LEU A 6 3.71 -11.50 5.09
C LEU A 6 2.76 -10.96 4.02
N THR A 7 2.43 -11.75 2.99
CA THR A 7 1.36 -11.39 2.03
C THR A 7 0.06 -11.10 2.80
N ASN A 8 -0.65 -10.07 2.37
CA ASN A 8 -1.86 -9.55 3.03
C ASN A 8 -1.61 -9.02 4.46
N GLN A 9 -0.44 -8.45 4.71
CA GLN A 9 -0.14 -7.73 5.94
C GLN A 9 0.24 -6.28 5.68
N PHE A 10 0.07 -5.46 6.70
CA PHE A 10 0.69 -4.14 6.77
C PHE A 10 2.06 -4.25 7.42
N LEU A 11 3.04 -3.61 6.80
CA LEU A 11 4.28 -3.21 7.45
C LEU A 11 4.12 -1.77 7.92
N ILE A 12 4.29 -1.57 9.22
CA ILE A 12 4.14 -0.29 9.89
C ILE A 12 5.54 0.15 10.27
N ALA A 13 6.00 1.25 9.68
CA ALA A 13 7.33 1.77 9.96
C ALA A 13 7.42 2.22 11.43
N MET A 14 8.46 1.75 12.12
CA MET A 14 8.73 2.18 13.49
C MET A 14 9.05 3.69 13.55
N PRO A 15 8.75 4.38 14.66
CA PRO A 15 9.08 5.81 14.79
C PRO A 15 10.57 6.13 14.62
N SER A 16 11.44 5.16 14.91
CA SER A 16 12.89 5.24 14.72
C SER A 16 13.36 5.03 13.26
N MET A 17 12.45 4.70 12.33
CA MET A 17 12.77 4.48 10.92
C MET A 17 13.34 5.75 10.29
N GLY A 18 14.64 5.73 10.01
CA GLY A 18 15.39 6.87 9.47
C GLY A 18 15.28 7.07 7.97
N ASP A 19 14.78 6.06 7.22
CA ASP A 19 14.61 6.20 5.77
C ASP A 19 13.45 7.16 5.45
N PRO A 20 13.71 8.30 4.80
CA PRO A 20 12.66 9.26 4.46
C PRO A 20 11.60 8.68 3.52
N ASN A 21 11.87 7.61 2.77
CA ASN A 21 10.89 6.94 1.93
C ASN A 21 9.86 6.14 2.74
N PHE A 22 10.17 5.79 3.99
CA PHE A 22 9.35 4.91 4.82
C PHE A 22 9.04 5.44 6.22
N ALA A 23 9.65 6.55 6.65
CA ALA A 23 9.29 7.18 7.93
C ALA A 23 7.78 7.45 8.00
N LYS A 24 7.14 6.93 9.07
CA LYS A 24 5.68 7.00 9.31
C LYS A 24 4.81 6.43 8.18
N THR A 25 5.28 5.42 7.46
CA THR A 25 4.47 4.75 6.42
C THR A 25 3.74 3.52 6.92
N VAL A 26 2.62 3.25 6.25
CA VAL A 26 1.99 1.93 6.24
C VAL A 26 2.13 1.37 4.84
N THR A 27 2.74 0.19 4.74
CA THR A 27 2.99 -0.50 3.47
C THR A 27 2.17 -1.78 3.43
N TYR A 28 1.30 -1.92 2.43
CA TYR A 28 0.53 -3.15 2.22
C TYR A 28 1.35 -4.15 1.39
N VAL A 29 1.63 -5.31 1.95
CA VAL A 29 2.43 -6.37 1.31
C VAL A 29 1.54 -7.20 0.40
N CYS A 30 1.81 -7.09 -0.90
CA CYS A 30 1.05 -7.77 -1.95
C CYS A 30 1.62 -9.15 -2.25
N ILE A 31 2.94 -9.29 -2.18
CA ILE A 31 3.66 -10.55 -2.43
C ILE A 31 4.76 -10.67 -1.37
N HIS A 32 4.88 -11.85 -0.75
CA HIS A 32 6.04 -12.27 0.02
C HIS A 32 6.33 -13.75 -0.23
N ASN A 33 7.48 -14.05 -0.81
CA ASN A 33 7.93 -15.40 -1.11
C ASN A 33 9.46 -15.51 -1.01
N ASN A 34 10.02 -16.66 -1.37
CA ASN A 34 11.47 -16.90 -1.26
C ASN A 34 12.32 -16.02 -2.18
N ASP A 35 11.73 -15.40 -3.20
CA ASP A 35 12.44 -14.51 -4.14
C ASP A 35 12.46 -13.05 -3.64
N GLY A 36 11.60 -12.71 -2.67
CA GLY A 36 11.51 -11.39 -2.06
C GLY A 36 10.09 -10.98 -1.68
N ALA A 37 9.92 -9.67 -1.48
CA ALA A 37 8.63 -9.07 -1.19
C ALA A 37 8.35 -7.83 -2.05
N MET A 38 7.06 -7.60 -2.29
CA MET A 38 6.55 -6.41 -2.95
C MET A 38 5.41 -5.84 -2.12
N GLY A 39 5.45 -4.54 -1.85
CA GLY A 39 4.40 -3.83 -1.15
C GLY A 39 4.18 -2.43 -1.68
N ILE A 40 3.04 -1.85 -1.31
CA ILE A 40 2.61 -0.52 -1.74
C ILE A 40 2.37 0.33 -0.50
N VAL A 41 3.04 1.48 -0.41
CA VAL A 41 2.77 2.48 0.62
C VAL A 41 1.40 3.11 0.39
N ILE A 42 0.52 3.02 1.39
CA ILE A 42 -0.88 3.41 1.26
C ILE A 42 -1.20 4.76 1.90
N ASN A 43 -0.25 5.45 2.51
CA ASN A 43 -0.54 6.64 3.33
C ASN A 43 0.25 7.90 2.95
N ARG A 44 0.83 7.94 1.75
CA ARG A 44 1.55 9.10 1.20
C ARG A 44 0.86 9.64 -0.04
N PRO A 45 -0.13 10.53 0.09
CA PRO A 45 -0.76 11.14 -1.08
C PRO A 45 0.24 12.01 -1.84
N LEU A 46 0.12 12.01 -3.16
CA LEU A 46 0.80 12.93 -4.07
C LEU A 46 -0.10 14.15 -4.36
N GLU A 47 0.49 15.21 -4.89
CA GLU A 47 -0.25 16.39 -5.39
C GLU A 47 -0.82 16.15 -6.81
N ILE A 48 -1.30 14.93 -7.07
CA ILE A 48 -1.99 14.55 -8.30
C ILE A 48 -3.18 13.66 -7.96
N ASP A 49 -4.24 13.75 -8.76
CA ASP A 49 -5.41 12.88 -8.64
C ASP A 49 -5.51 11.84 -9.77
N VAL A 50 -6.44 10.90 -9.59
CA VAL A 50 -6.67 9.83 -10.58
C VAL A 50 -7.16 10.41 -11.91
N ALA A 51 -7.91 11.51 -11.91
CA ALA A 51 -8.40 12.11 -13.15
C ALA A 51 -7.26 12.67 -14.00
N GLU A 52 -6.24 13.25 -13.36
CA GLU A 52 -5.00 13.68 -14.03
C GLU A 52 -4.26 12.49 -14.65
N VAL A 53 -4.14 11.36 -13.95
CA VAL A 53 -3.53 10.12 -14.48
C VAL A 53 -4.31 9.58 -15.68
N LEU A 54 -5.65 9.56 -15.60
CA LEU A 54 -6.50 9.13 -16.72
C LEU A 54 -6.33 10.04 -17.94
N ALA A 55 -6.27 11.36 -17.72
CA ALA A 55 -6.06 12.33 -18.79
C ALA A 55 -4.70 12.17 -19.47
N GLU A 56 -3.63 11.94 -18.71
CA GLU A 56 -2.29 11.67 -19.25
C GLU A 56 -2.27 10.39 -20.10
N MET A 57 -3.01 9.36 -19.67
CA MET A 57 -3.19 8.11 -20.42
C MET A 57 -4.14 8.22 -21.62
N LYS A 58 -4.76 9.40 -21.84
CA LYS A 58 -5.79 9.64 -22.87
C LYS A 58 -7.01 8.74 -22.70
N ILE A 59 -7.42 8.51 -21.46
CA ILE A 59 -8.64 7.78 -21.10
C ILE A 59 -9.73 8.82 -20.83
N GLU A 60 -10.84 8.72 -21.54
CA GLU A 60 -11.99 9.60 -21.29
C GLU A 60 -12.67 9.21 -19.98
N SER A 61 -12.96 10.20 -19.13
CA SER A 61 -13.73 10.00 -17.91
C SER A 61 -15.15 10.53 -18.12
N ILE A 62 -16.14 9.64 -18.04
CA ILE A 62 -17.56 9.99 -18.26
C ILE A 62 -18.20 10.64 -17.03
N ASN A 63 -17.51 10.60 -15.88
CA ASN A 63 -17.95 11.20 -14.63
C ASN A 63 -16.72 11.76 -13.91
N PRO A 64 -16.58 13.09 -13.76
CA PRO A 64 -15.58 13.64 -12.85
C PRO A 64 -16.05 13.31 -11.43
N ALA A 65 -15.73 12.11 -10.97
CA ALA A 65 -15.98 11.65 -9.62
C ALA A 65 -15.27 12.58 -8.63
N THR A 66 -15.62 12.44 -7.35
CA THR A 66 -14.89 13.06 -6.25
C THR A 66 -13.38 12.88 -6.45
N PRO A 67 -12.55 13.94 -6.29
CA PRO A 67 -11.12 13.85 -6.47
C PRO A 67 -10.54 12.70 -5.65
N GLN A 68 -10.01 11.69 -6.33
CA GLN A 68 -9.38 10.54 -5.70
C GLN A 68 -7.87 10.76 -5.76
N PRO A 69 -7.17 10.85 -4.62
CA PRO A 69 -5.73 11.08 -4.63
C PRO A 69 -4.97 9.86 -5.14
N VAL A 70 -3.83 10.12 -5.78
CA VAL A 70 -2.82 9.09 -6.09
C VAL A 70 -1.81 9.05 -4.96
N TYR A 71 -1.30 7.86 -4.65
CA TYR A 71 -0.33 7.64 -3.59
C TYR A 71 1.08 7.39 -4.12
N GLN A 72 2.09 7.81 -3.39
CA GLN A 72 3.46 7.37 -3.60
C GLN A 72 3.60 5.96 -3.01
N GLY A 73 3.55 4.93 -3.86
CA GLY A 73 3.56 3.53 -3.45
C GLY A 73 4.95 3.00 -3.08
N GLY A 74 6.02 3.66 -3.50
CA GLY A 74 7.39 3.40 -3.06
C GLY A 74 8.45 3.96 -3.98
N PRO A 75 9.74 3.68 -3.72
CA PRO A 75 10.85 4.26 -4.48
C PRO A 75 11.12 3.57 -5.84
N VAL A 76 10.59 2.37 -6.07
CA VAL A 76 10.86 1.56 -7.26
C VAL A 76 9.80 1.80 -8.33
N GLN A 77 10.22 1.94 -9.60
CA GLN A 77 9.33 2.16 -10.76
C GLN A 77 8.28 3.26 -10.53
N LYS A 78 8.73 4.46 -10.18
CA LYS A 78 7.86 5.60 -9.80
C LYS A 78 6.86 6.02 -10.88
N ASP A 79 7.07 5.64 -12.13
CA ASP A 79 6.16 5.94 -13.24
C ASP A 79 5.13 4.82 -13.49
N CYS A 80 5.24 3.68 -12.77
CA CYS A 80 4.34 2.54 -12.92
C CYS A 80 3.16 2.66 -11.94
N GLY A 81 1.94 2.57 -12.48
CA GLY A 81 0.71 2.60 -11.71
C GLY A 81 0.32 1.24 -11.15
N PHE A 82 -0.01 1.21 -9.87
CA PHE A 82 -0.57 0.07 -9.15
C PHE A 82 -1.93 0.44 -8.58
N ILE A 83 -2.94 -0.37 -8.86
CA ILE A 83 -4.30 -0.18 -8.36
C ILE A 83 -4.61 -1.33 -7.40
N ILE A 84 -4.67 -1.03 -6.10
CA ILE A 84 -5.24 -1.96 -5.11
C ILE A 84 -6.76 -1.82 -5.21
N HIS A 85 -7.50 -2.90 -5.30
CA HIS A 85 -8.95 -2.81 -5.43
C HIS A 85 -9.73 -3.93 -4.74
N ASN A 86 -10.99 -3.59 -4.43
CA ASN A 86 -12.04 -4.48 -3.97
C ASN A 86 -13.34 -4.19 -4.74
N PRO A 87 -14.12 -5.22 -5.14
CA PRO A 87 -13.81 -6.64 -5.03
C PRO A 87 -12.60 -7.06 -5.86
N ALA A 88 -11.98 -8.19 -5.50
CA ALA A 88 -10.97 -8.83 -6.32
C ALA A 88 -11.63 -9.30 -7.63
N ARG A 89 -11.25 -8.64 -8.72
CA ARG A 89 -11.69 -8.90 -10.09
C ARG A 89 -10.46 -9.01 -10.97
N ASP A 90 -10.47 -9.95 -11.91
CA ASP A 90 -9.38 -10.09 -12.85
C ASP A 90 -9.43 -9.03 -13.95
N TRP A 91 -8.28 -8.43 -14.18
CA TRP A 91 -7.92 -7.56 -15.30
C TRP A 91 -6.69 -8.12 -16.01
N ASN A 92 -6.33 -7.56 -17.17
CA ASN A 92 -5.24 -8.06 -18.01
C ASN A 92 -3.90 -8.28 -17.28
N SER A 93 -3.59 -7.47 -16.26
CA SER A 93 -2.44 -7.66 -15.38
C SER A 93 -2.87 -7.50 -13.94
N THR A 94 -3.16 -8.63 -13.28
CA THR A 94 -3.69 -8.69 -11.92
C THR A 94 -2.95 -9.70 -11.07
N ILE A 95 -2.57 -9.30 -9.87
CA ILE A 95 -2.08 -10.16 -8.81
C ILE A 95 -3.19 -10.27 -7.78
N GLN A 96 -3.75 -11.47 -7.65
CA GLN A 96 -4.72 -11.76 -6.60
C GLN A 96 -4.00 -11.95 -5.27
N VAL A 97 -4.28 -11.07 -4.30
CA VAL A 97 -3.66 -11.14 -2.96
C VAL A 97 -4.52 -11.96 -2.02
N THR A 98 -5.84 -11.73 -2.05
CA THR A 98 -6.86 -12.51 -1.34
C THR A 98 -8.09 -12.74 -2.21
N SER A 99 -9.14 -13.38 -1.68
CA SER A 99 -10.45 -13.45 -2.34
C SER A 99 -11.15 -12.10 -2.47
N GLU A 100 -10.71 -11.08 -1.71
CA GLU A 100 -11.36 -9.78 -1.63
C GLU A 100 -10.49 -8.64 -2.16
N ILE A 101 -9.17 -8.78 -2.12
CA ILE A 101 -8.21 -7.76 -2.54
C ILE A 101 -7.34 -8.30 -3.68
N ALA A 102 -7.25 -7.50 -4.75
CA ALA A 102 -6.30 -7.71 -5.83
C ALA A 102 -5.55 -6.42 -6.15
N VAL A 103 -4.41 -6.57 -6.84
CA VAL A 103 -3.58 -5.46 -7.31
C VAL A 103 -3.41 -5.57 -8.81
N SER A 104 -3.80 -4.55 -9.55
CA SER A 104 -3.69 -4.52 -11.00
C SER A 104 -2.80 -3.39 -11.49
N THR A 105 -2.17 -3.61 -12.64
CA THR A 105 -1.26 -2.64 -13.29
C THR A 105 -1.61 -2.40 -14.75
N SER A 106 -2.71 -2.96 -15.23
CA SER A 106 -3.13 -2.88 -16.62
C SER A 106 -3.96 -1.62 -16.91
N ARG A 107 -4.09 -1.27 -18.19
CA ARG A 107 -4.82 -0.08 -18.64
C ARG A 107 -6.34 -0.25 -18.57
N ASP A 108 -6.83 -1.48 -18.73
CA ASP A 108 -8.27 -1.82 -18.76
C ASP A 108 -9.01 -1.51 -17.45
N ILE A 109 -8.37 -1.65 -16.28
CA ILE A 109 -8.96 -1.21 -15.00
C ILE A 109 -9.11 0.31 -14.94
N LEU A 110 -8.14 1.06 -15.48
CA LEU A 110 -8.20 2.53 -15.54
C LEU A 110 -9.28 3.00 -16.50
N GLU A 111 -9.42 2.34 -17.66
CA GLU A 111 -10.53 2.57 -18.60
C GLU A 111 -11.87 2.30 -17.93
N ALA A 112 -12.02 1.16 -17.25
CA ALA A 112 -13.24 0.86 -16.50
C ALA A 112 -13.52 1.88 -15.40
N MET A 113 -12.50 2.37 -14.69
CA MET A 113 -12.65 3.45 -13.71
C MET A 113 -13.14 4.76 -14.35
N GLY A 114 -12.58 5.14 -15.51
CA GLY A 114 -13.02 6.31 -16.28
C GLY A 114 -14.46 6.19 -16.78
N GLU A 115 -14.90 4.98 -17.11
CA GLU A 115 -16.26 4.65 -17.52
C GLU A 115 -17.25 4.44 -16.35
N GLY A 116 -16.80 4.56 -15.09
CA GLY A 116 -17.64 4.27 -13.92
C GLY A 116 -18.02 2.78 -13.76
N ALA A 117 -17.33 1.89 -14.47
CA ALA A 117 -17.47 0.43 -14.40
C ALA A 117 -16.32 -0.25 -13.63
N GLY A 118 -15.48 0.55 -12.97
CA GLY A 118 -14.36 0.10 -12.15
C GLY A 118 -14.79 -0.57 -10.84
N PRO A 119 -13.81 -1.07 -10.05
CA PRO A 119 -14.10 -1.65 -8.75
C PRO A 119 -14.73 -0.64 -7.78
N THR A 120 -15.51 -1.13 -6.81
CA THR A 120 -16.22 -0.28 -5.85
C THR A 120 -15.29 0.48 -4.90
N ALA A 121 -14.15 -0.10 -4.56
CA ALA A 121 -13.12 0.54 -3.75
C ALA A 121 -11.77 0.37 -4.42
N THR A 122 -11.03 1.48 -4.57
CA THR A 122 -9.72 1.49 -5.21
C THR A 122 -8.75 2.39 -4.46
N LEU A 123 -7.47 2.04 -4.53
CA LEU A 123 -6.35 2.87 -4.16
C LEU A 123 -5.34 2.85 -5.30
N VAL A 124 -5.09 4.02 -5.89
CA VAL A 124 -4.14 4.17 -6.99
C VAL A 124 -2.83 4.68 -6.45
N ALA A 125 -1.74 3.98 -6.73
CA ALA A 125 -0.40 4.35 -6.30
C ALA A 125 0.58 4.32 -7.47
N LEU A 126 1.62 5.14 -7.38
CA LEU A 126 2.75 5.19 -8.30
C LEU A 126 4.00 4.62 -7.64
N GLY A 127 4.60 3.65 -8.31
CA GLY A 127 5.72 2.87 -7.80
C GLY A 127 5.35 1.92 -6.67
N TYR A 128 6.34 1.16 -6.23
CA TYR A 128 6.21 0.18 -5.16
C TYR A 128 7.47 0.11 -4.30
N ALA A 129 7.34 -0.53 -3.14
CA ALA A 129 8.44 -0.93 -2.27
C ALA A 129 8.79 -2.39 -2.55
N GLY A 130 10.04 -2.65 -2.88
CA GLY A 130 10.55 -3.98 -3.16
C GLY A 130 11.63 -4.37 -2.17
N TRP A 131 11.59 -5.63 -1.74
CA TRP A 131 12.60 -6.25 -0.90
C TRP A 131 13.18 -7.46 -1.64
N ASN A 132 14.50 -7.58 -1.61
CA ASN A 132 15.17 -8.78 -2.10
C ASN A 132 14.88 -9.98 -1.16
N ALA A 133 15.15 -11.20 -1.64
CA ALA A 133 15.05 -12.42 -0.85
C ALA A 133 15.73 -12.28 0.54
N GLY A 134 14.96 -12.50 1.60
CA GLY A 134 15.43 -12.44 2.99
C GLY A 134 15.63 -11.03 3.57
N GLN A 135 15.52 -9.97 2.76
CA GLN A 135 15.75 -8.61 3.21
C GLN A 135 14.67 -8.14 4.19
N LEU A 136 13.39 -8.39 3.86
CA LEU A 136 12.28 -7.98 4.70
C LEU A 136 12.36 -8.64 6.09
N GLU A 137 12.68 -9.93 6.14
CA GLU A 137 12.82 -10.66 7.39
C GLU A 137 14.00 -10.16 8.24
N GLU A 138 15.08 -9.70 7.60
CA GLU A 138 16.19 -9.08 8.29
C GLU A 138 15.80 -7.71 8.88
N GLU A 139 15.08 -6.89 8.11
CA GLU A 139 14.55 -5.61 8.59
C GLU A 139 13.54 -5.80 9.75
N MET A 140 12.71 -6.85 9.69
CA MET A 140 11.82 -7.23 10.79
C MET A 140 12.61 -7.60 12.06
N LYS A 141 13.70 -8.38 11.94
CA LYS A 141 14.56 -8.73 13.09
C LYS A 141 15.26 -7.51 13.70
N GLN A 142 15.54 -6.50 12.88
CA GLN A 142 16.14 -5.24 13.31
C GLN A 142 15.13 -4.26 13.91
N ASN A 143 13.87 -4.67 14.09
CA ASN A 143 12.77 -3.83 14.56
C ASN A 143 12.59 -2.56 13.72
N ALA A 144 12.83 -2.62 12.41
CA ALA A 144 12.52 -1.51 11.50
C ALA A 144 11.00 -1.43 11.21
N TRP A 145 10.34 -2.58 11.23
CA TRP A 145 8.93 -2.75 10.90
C TRP A 145 8.19 -3.50 12.00
N LEU A 146 6.97 -3.06 12.27
CA LEU A 146 5.94 -3.88 12.91
C LEU A 146 5.03 -4.44 11.82
N ASN A 147 4.42 -5.60 12.07
CA ASN A 147 3.47 -6.20 11.14
C ASN A 147 2.10 -6.40 11.76
N SER A 148 1.04 -6.20 10.97
CA SER A 148 -0.34 -6.47 11.36
C SER A 148 -1.14 -7.03 10.18
N PRO A 149 -2.21 -7.80 10.42
CA PRO A 149 -3.13 -8.19 9.35
C PRO A 149 -3.66 -6.96 8.61
N ALA A 150 -3.76 -7.05 7.28
CA ALA A 150 -4.34 -5.96 6.50
C ALA A 150 -5.84 -5.81 6.78
N ASP A 151 -6.29 -4.56 6.86
CA ASP A 151 -7.69 -4.18 7.09
C ASP A 151 -8.15 -3.29 5.92
N MET A 152 -9.21 -3.71 5.24
CA MET A 152 -9.78 -2.98 4.11
C MET A 152 -10.25 -1.59 4.48
N GLN A 153 -10.77 -1.39 5.69
CA GLN A 153 -11.18 -0.08 6.18
C GLN A 153 -9.98 0.87 6.29
N ILE A 154 -8.79 0.35 6.63
CA ILE A 154 -7.55 1.14 6.65
C ILE A 154 -7.07 1.46 5.22
N ILE A 155 -7.23 0.54 4.27
CA ILE A 155 -6.80 0.74 2.87
C ILE A 155 -7.71 1.74 2.14
N PHE A 156 -9.03 1.60 2.27
CA PHE A 156 -9.98 2.29 1.39
C PHE A 156 -10.71 3.45 2.08
N ASP A 157 -11.09 3.32 3.35
CA ASP A 157 -11.99 4.28 4.01
C ASP A 157 -11.27 5.26 4.95
N THR A 158 -10.12 4.87 5.48
CA THR A 158 -9.39 5.67 6.47
C THR A 158 -8.61 6.81 5.80
N PRO A 159 -8.72 8.06 6.29
CA PRO A 159 -7.90 9.17 5.78
C PRO A 159 -6.40 8.87 5.88
N PRO A 160 -5.59 9.24 4.89
CA PRO A 160 -4.20 8.77 4.81
C PRO A 160 -3.34 9.18 6.00
N GLN A 161 -3.57 10.37 6.57
CA GLN A 161 -2.84 10.85 7.75
C GLN A 161 -3.11 10.00 9.00
N LEU A 162 -4.26 9.30 9.05
CA LEU A 162 -4.67 8.47 10.17
C LEU A 162 -4.30 6.99 10.00
N ARG A 163 -4.03 6.53 8.76
CA ARG A 163 -3.75 5.11 8.47
C ARG A 163 -2.65 4.52 9.33
N TRP A 164 -1.56 5.26 9.56
CA TRP A 164 -0.47 4.80 10.42
C TRP A 164 -0.90 4.62 11.87
N GLN A 165 -1.64 5.57 12.44
CA GLN A 165 -2.14 5.48 13.81
C GLN A 165 -3.17 4.35 13.95
N CYS A 166 -4.09 4.22 13.00
CA CYS A 166 -5.08 3.14 12.98
C CYS A 166 -4.42 1.76 12.86
N ALA A 167 -3.39 1.61 12.01
CA ALA A 167 -2.66 0.36 11.87
C ALA A 167 -1.89 0.01 13.15
N VAL A 168 -1.29 1.00 13.83
CA VAL A 168 -0.67 0.77 15.15
C VAL A 168 -1.69 0.32 16.19
N ALA A 169 -2.82 1.04 16.27
CA ALA A 169 -3.88 0.74 17.23
C ALA A 169 -4.51 -0.64 17.00
N ALA A 170 -4.60 -1.09 15.74
CA ALA A 170 -5.12 -2.41 15.39
C ALA A 170 -4.27 -3.56 15.95
N MET A 171 -2.98 -3.33 16.25
CA MET A 171 -2.13 -4.32 16.93
C MET A 171 -2.38 -4.40 18.44
N GLY A 172 -3.23 -3.52 19.00
CA GLY A 172 -3.38 -3.36 20.45
C GLY A 172 -2.15 -2.75 21.11
N VAL A 173 -1.26 -2.12 20.34
CA VAL A 173 -0.05 -1.47 20.84
C VAL A 173 -0.36 0.00 21.12
N ASP A 174 -0.05 0.46 22.34
CA ASP A 174 -0.15 1.88 22.67
C ASP A 174 1.01 2.64 22.03
N LEU A 175 0.71 3.70 21.28
CA LEU A 175 1.69 4.60 20.68
C LEU A 175 2.68 5.17 21.70
N SER A 176 2.26 5.32 22.96
CA SER A 176 3.11 5.76 24.07
C SER A 176 4.23 4.76 24.40
N SER A 177 4.01 3.45 24.14
CA SER A 177 5.02 2.40 24.29
C SER A 177 6.00 2.34 23.11
N LEU A 178 5.64 2.95 21.97
CA LEU A 178 6.50 3.02 20.77
C LEU A 178 7.33 4.31 20.73
N SER A 179 7.04 5.28 21.59
CA SER A 179 7.81 6.53 21.66
C SER A 179 9.14 6.29 22.37
N TYR A 180 10.21 6.19 21.59
CA TYR A 180 11.62 6.26 21.97
C TYR A 180 12.01 5.44 23.21
N ASP A 181 12.45 4.20 22.99
CA ASP A 181 13.58 3.67 23.76
C ASP A 181 14.82 4.54 23.47
N VAL A 182 14.85 5.73 24.09
CA VAL A 182 16.07 6.46 24.45
C VAL A 182 16.03 6.52 25.96
N GLY A 183 16.33 5.38 26.56
CA GLY A 183 16.37 5.16 27.99
C GLY A 183 17.51 4.22 28.34
N HIS A 184 18.75 4.63 28.05
CA HIS A 184 19.87 4.09 28.81
C HIS A 184 19.74 4.59 30.25
N ALA A 185 19.44 3.67 31.17
CA ALA A 185 19.78 3.77 32.57
C ALA A 185 20.88 2.74 32.88
#